data_AF-A0A963ZBZ4-F1
#
_entry.id   AF-A0A963ZBZ4-F1
#
_cell.length_a   1.000
_cell.length_b   1.000
_cell.length_c   1.000
_cell.angle_alpha   90.00
_cell.angle_beta   90.00
_cell.angle_gamma   90.00
#
_symmetry.space_group_name_H-M   'P 1'
#
loop_
_entity.id
_entity.type
_entity.pdbx_description
1 polymer ?
#
loop_
_entity_poly.entity_id
_entity_poly.type
_entity_poly.pdbx_seq_one_letter_code
_entity_poly.pdbx_strand_id
1 'polypeptide(L)'
;MNGIILVYSEVFSGAIPKVEELVSKIPSKMLLEILSNWSGDLHIDSVNPKVQREILRLLLRRQPELIKFHMFRKMYVSGQTIKAALVDVYTVLEMINIILSNPNKLEAKDTTPEDELSILKAFLVINENMYNRGIDSELARRDKFEFFKKHTWPLYVASTELRLRNNVINDVYRGLMFSSYLETNKVAKELFQELFKPKEPHIHILPVSVFQLYQEAGYRKDKNTMFGWFKTNLEEDVPFIKPWILDFSSYDPAAYIMQDFRTLRSFPIIKVREESYCVVNWNFILNKLYTGLIFDLYEKTGISEPKSAFYKPKLAKFTTFKGDIGGTFSEEFCGELLKNALPTHVFKSGKPDTRQNQDFYIRKGRQIALIEHKDALFKKDDDYDRILETLEKKLVRDQGVSQLIKLIQKLQEDITVFEPSIDEEVNCERLVLHPILLVTDTTFAMPGMEDYVNTRFKEELKKLGSLRFYVHRLVILDVDVLMKMHDPLVLNKRSFFKILNRYYLSKLKMRKRARKKYATVNEIMAQHKGTTELIGNFLKQIHPKKRIPGTLKDNMIKELRRHGF
;
A
#
# COMPACT_ATOMS: atom_id res chain seq x y z
N MET A 1 -14.31 -7.86 7.73
CA MET A 1 -15.70 -7.43 7.49
C MET A 1 -15.62 -5.93 7.28
N ASN A 2 -15.77 -5.52 6.03
CA ASN A 2 -15.90 -4.13 5.65
C ASN A 2 -17.32 -3.70 6.03
N GLY A 3 -17.47 -2.52 6.63
CA GLY A 3 -18.81 -1.95 6.80
C GLY A 3 -19.50 -1.90 5.44
N ILE A 4 -20.81 -2.18 5.43
CA ILE A 4 -21.65 -1.87 4.26
C ILE A 4 -21.45 -0.37 3.99
N ILE A 5 -21.26 0.07 2.75
CA ILE A 5 -21.20 1.51 2.48
C ILE A 5 -22.64 1.98 2.26
N LEU A 6 -23.04 3.07 2.91
CA LEU A 6 -24.39 3.62 2.76
C LEU A 6 -24.51 4.34 1.41
N VAL A 7 -25.56 4.02 0.64
CA VAL A 7 -25.77 4.59 -0.71
C VAL A 7 -26.99 5.52 -0.77
N TYR A 8 -27.08 6.34 -1.84
CA TYR A 8 -28.12 7.36 -1.98
C TYR A 8 -29.52 6.78 -1.94
N SER A 9 -29.74 5.70 -2.70
CA SER A 9 -31.06 5.05 -2.86
C SER A 9 -31.58 4.42 -1.56
N GLU A 10 -30.73 4.20 -0.55
CA GLU A 10 -31.13 3.66 0.76
C GLU A 10 -31.70 4.73 1.70
N VAL A 11 -31.46 6.00 1.41
CA VAL A 11 -31.77 7.15 2.30
C VAL A 11 -32.77 8.10 1.65
N PHE A 12 -32.59 8.40 0.36
CA PHE A 12 -33.40 9.39 -0.36
C PHE A 12 -34.19 8.72 -1.49
N SER A 13 -35.43 9.17 -1.67
CA SER A 13 -36.28 8.79 -2.81
C SER A 13 -36.08 9.76 -3.97
N GLY A 14 -36.13 9.25 -5.21
CA GLY A 14 -36.10 10.06 -6.43
C GLY A 14 -34.93 9.75 -7.35
N ALA A 15 -34.74 10.58 -8.37
CA ALA A 15 -33.62 10.47 -9.30
C ALA A 15 -32.30 10.77 -8.58
N ILE A 16 -31.27 9.96 -8.87
CA ILE A 16 -29.92 10.14 -8.32
C ILE A 16 -29.31 11.40 -8.97
N PRO A 17 -29.01 12.46 -8.19
CA PRO A 17 -28.44 13.69 -8.74
C PRO A 17 -26.98 13.49 -9.15
N LYS A 18 -26.46 14.39 -10.01
CA LYS A 18 -25.03 14.44 -10.31
C LYS A 18 -24.26 15.05 -9.15
N VAL A 19 -23.07 14.53 -8.88
CA VAL A 19 -22.24 15.00 -7.74
C VAL A 19 -21.78 16.44 -7.97
N GLU A 20 -21.43 16.78 -9.19
CA GLU A 20 -20.97 18.11 -9.62
C GLU A 20 -22.03 19.17 -9.31
N GLU A 21 -23.30 18.88 -9.59
CA GLU A 21 -24.42 19.79 -9.34
C GLU A 21 -24.59 20.07 -7.84
N LEU A 22 -24.46 19.03 -7.00
CA LEU A 22 -24.59 19.13 -5.55
C LEU A 22 -23.51 20.02 -4.92
N VAL A 23 -22.28 19.99 -5.44
CA VAL A 23 -21.14 20.73 -4.85
C VAL A 23 -20.86 22.07 -5.55
N SER A 24 -21.45 22.31 -6.72
CA SER A 24 -21.23 23.52 -7.54
C SER A 24 -21.43 24.86 -6.82
N LYS A 25 -22.35 24.90 -5.84
CA LYS A 25 -22.71 26.12 -5.10
C LYS A 25 -21.88 26.34 -3.83
N ILE A 26 -21.01 25.40 -3.51
CA ILE A 26 -20.19 25.40 -2.29
C ILE A 26 -18.76 25.81 -2.68
N PRO A 27 -18.13 26.77 -1.97
CA PRO A 27 -16.77 27.19 -2.29
C PRO A 27 -15.76 26.03 -2.34
N SER A 28 -15.10 25.87 -3.49
CA SER A 28 -14.17 24.75 -3.71
C SER A 28 -13.02 24.72 -2.70
N LYS A 29 -12.42 25.89 -2.40
CA LYS A 29 -11.35 26.01 -1.39
C LYS A 29 -11.79 25.49 -0.01
N MET A 30 -13.02 25.84 0.41
CA MET A 30 -13.57 25.36 1.69
C MET A 30 -13.80 23.84 1.67
N LEU A 31 -14.34 23.30 0.59
CA LEU A 31 -14.50 21.84 0.47
C LEU A 31 -13.16 21.12 0.54
N LEU A 32 -12.12 21.62 -0.13
CA LEU A 32 -10.76 21.05 -0.07
C LEU A 32 -10.21 21.07 1.36
N GLU A 33 -10.38 22.15 2.11
CA GLU A 33 -9.97 22.27 3.52
C GLU A 33 -10.69 21.23 4.41
N ILE A 34 -12.01 21.07 4.25
CA ILE A 34 -12.83 20.09 5.00
C ILE A 34 -12.41 18.66 4.66
N LEU A 35 -12.35 18.34 3.35
CA LEU A 35 -12.07 16.99 2.85
C LEU A 35 -10.66 16.54 3.20
N SER A 36 -9.68 17.44 3.18
CA SER A 36 -8.30 17.12 3.57
C SER A 36 -8.23 16.74 5.05
N ASN A 37 -8.94 17.45 5.93
CA ASN A 37 -9.03 17.07 7.34
C ASN A 37 -9.70 15.70 7.55
N TRP A 38 -10.78 15.41 6.83
CA TRP A 38 -11.41 14.08 6.90
C TRP A 38 -10.50 12.98 6.35
N SER A 39 -9.75 13.25 5.28
CA SER A 39 -8.73 12.34 4.76
C SER A 39 -7.65 12.05 5.81
N GLY A 40 -7.20 13.08 6.53
CA GLY A 40 -6.31 12.94 7.69
C GLY A 40 -6.90 12.03 8.77
N ASP A 41 -8.09 12.32 9.26
CA ASP A 41 -8.73 11.50 10.30
C ASP A 41 -8.92 10.03 9.88
N LEU A 42 -9.25 9.80 8.60
CA LEU A 42 -9.41 8.46 8.02
C LEU A 42 -8.07 7.75 7.73
N HIS A 43 -6.95 8.48 7.62
CA HIS A 43 -5.62 7.88 7.44
C HIS A 43 -5.21 7.04 8.66
N ILE A 44 -5.57 7.45 9.89
CA ILE A 44 -5.23 6.67 11.10
C ILE A 44 -5.99 5.34 11.12
N ASP A 45 -7.30 5.39 10.86
CA ASP A 45 -8.19 4.23 10.80
C ASP A 45 -9.40 4.58 9.91
N SER A 46 -9.41 4.01 8.71
CA SER A 46 -10.38 4.32 7.65
C SER A 46 -11.82 3.91 7.99
N VAL A 47 -12.02 3.12 9.04
CA VAL A 47 -13.35 2.69 9.51
C VAL A 47 -13.59 3.10 10.97
N ASN A 48 -12.86 4.10 11.48
CA ASN A 48 -12.97 4.55 12.86
C ASN A 48 -14.40 5.01 13.19
N PRO A 49 -15.12 4.31 14.10
CA PRO A 49 -16.50 4.68 14.41
C PRO A 49 -16.68 6.04 15.05
N LYS A 50 -15.63 6.60 15.66
CA LYS A 50 -15.67 7.97 16.17
C LYS A 50 -15.65 8.97 15.02
N VAL A 51 -14.75 8.79 14.05
CA VAL A 51 -14.63 9.68 12.88
C VAL A 51 -15.93 9.68 12.07
N GLN A 52 -16.49 8.49 11.79
CA GLN A 52 -17.79 8.38 11.08
C GLN A 52 -18.92 9.13 11.82
N ARG A 53 -18.95 9.04 13.16
CA ARG A 53 -19.93 9.76 13.99
C ARG A 53 -19.75 11.26 13.94
N GLU A 54 -18.52 11.74 14.04
CA GLU A 54 -18.23 13.18 14.01
C GLU A 54 -18.57 13.79 12.64
N ILE A 55 -18.19 13.13 11.54
CA ILE A 55 -18.56 13.57 10.18
C ILE A 55 -20.08 13.61 10.05
N LEU A 56 -20.78 12.54 10.45
CA LEU A 56 -22.23 12.47 10.38
C LEU A 56 -22.89 13.57 11.25
N ARG A 57 -22.37 13.79 12.46
CA ARG A 57 -22.85 14.83 13.37
C ARG A 57 -22.69 16.22 12.75
N LEU A 58 -21.56 16.50 12.11
CA LEU A 58 -21.30 17.78 11.43
C LEU A 58 -22.24 18.00 10.25
N LEU A 59 -22.52 16.97 9.45
CA LEU A 59 -23.42 17.07 8.30
C LEU A 59 -24.91 17.13 8.70
N LEU A 60 -25.27 16.53 9.83
CA LEU A 60 -26.67 16.40 10.24
C LEU A 60 -27.11 17.38 11.33
N ARG A 61 -26.19 18.11 12.00
CA ARG A 61 -26.53 18.95 13.17
C ARG A 61 -27.69 19.92 12.93
N ARG A 62 -27.75 20.53 11.74
CA ARG A 62 -28.77 21.52 11.35
C ARG A 62 -29.90 20.93 10.49
N GLN A 63 -29.93 19.61 10.32
CA GLN A 63 -30.95 18.94 9.50
C GLN A 63 -32.22 18.60 10.30
N PRO A 64 -33.37 18.42 9.64
CA PRO A 64 -34.59 17.93 10.27
C PRO A 64 -34.40 16.58 10.96
N GLU A 65 -35.09 16.37 12.10
CA GLU A 65 -35.02 15.12 12.88
C GLU A 65 -35.37 13.88 12.08
N LEU A 66 -36.25 14.00 11.07
CA LEU A 66 -36.61 12.90 10.19
C LEU A 66 -35.38 12.37 9.42
N ILE A 67 -34.56 13.26 8.85
CA ILE A 67 -33.35 12.87 8.11
C ILE A 67 -32.34 12.25 9.07
N LYS A 68 -32.15 12.86 10.25
CA LYS A 68 -31.30 12.32 11.32
C LYS A 68 -31.68 10.88 11.66
N PHE A 69 -32.96 10.66 11.95
CA PHE A 69 -33.48 9.34 12.31
C PHE A 69 -33.23 8.30 11.22
N HIS A 70 -33.50 8.63 9.95
CA HIS A 70 -33.28 7.71 8.83
C HIS A 70 -31.80 7.33 8.69
N MET A 71 -30.89 8.31 8.78
CA MET A 71 -29.45 8.09 8.72
C MET A 71 -28.95 7.22 9.88
N PHE A 72 -29.33 7.54 11.12
CA PHE A 72 -28.92 6.78 12.30
C PHE A 72 -29.44 5.33 12.26
N ARG A 73 -30.70 5.13 11.83
CA ARG A 73 -31.28 3.79 11.71
C ARG A 73 -30.55 2.91 10.70
N LYS A 74 -30.05 3.48 9.61
CA LYS A 74 -29.30 2.74 8.58
C LYS A 74 -27.86 2.47 8.99
N MET A 75 -27.21 3.43 9.68
CA MET A 75 -25.81 3.31 10.06
C MET A 75 -25.54 2.47 11.31
N TYR A 76 -26.50 2.29 12.22
CA TYR A 76 -26.27 1.62 13.51
C TYR A 76 -27.19 0.42 13.75
N VAL A 77 -26.64 -0.67 14.33
CA VAL A 77 -27.42 -1.85 14.74
C VAL A 77 -27.89 -1.75 16.21
N SER A 78 -27.19 -0.98 17.06
CA SER A 78 -27.52 -0.85 18.50
C SER A 78 -26.84 0.35 19.19
N GLY A 79 -26.94 1.55 18.62
CA GLY A 79 -26.40 2.80 19.20
C GLY A 79 -24.86 2.93 19.33
N GLN A 80 -24.11 1.82 19.21
CA GLN A 80 -22.66 1.79 19.38
C GLN A 80 -21.90 1.07 18.25
N THR A 81 -22.53 0.12 17.56
CA THR A 81 -21.88 -0.64 16.48
C THR A 81 -22.30 -0.09 15.11
N ILE A 82 -21.32 0.37 14.34
CA ILE A 82 -21.53 0.81 12.96
C ILE A 82 -21.83 -0.39 12.08
N LYS A 83 -23.02 -0.37 11.49
CA LYS A 83 -23.47 -1.29 10.44
C LYS A 83 -22.90 -0.90 9.08
N ALA A 84 -22.83 0.41 8.83
CA ALA A 84 -22.45 0.97 7.55
C ALA A 84 -21.58 2.24 7.66
N ALA A 85 -20.52 2.33 6.86
CA ALA A 85 -19.70 3.54 6.76
C ALA A 85 -20.33 4.54 5.78
N LEU A 86 -20.25 5.84 6.10
CA LEU A 86 -20.71 6.91 5.19
C LEU A 86 -19.56 7.37 4.30
N VAL A 87 -18.39 7.59 4.90
CA VAL A 87 -17.22 8.16 4.22
C VAL A 87 -16.06 7.17 4.34
N ASP A 88 -15.39 6.89 3.24
CA ASP A 88 -14.08 6.24 3.23
C ASP A 88 -13.03 7.08 2.49
N VAL A 89 -11.75 6.72 2.63
CA VAL A 89 -10.64 7.45 2.00
C VAL A 89 -10.82 7.57 0.48
N TYR A 90 -11.34 6.53 -0.19
CA TYR A 90 -11.58 6.57 -1.62
C TYR A 90 -12.65 7.61 -1.96
N THR A 91 -13.77 7.64 -1.24
CA THR A 91 -14.88 8.56 -1.47
C THR A 91 -14.48 10.02 -1.24
N VAL A 92 -13.60 10.28 -0.27
CA VAL A 92 -13.03 11.61 -0.05
C VAL A 92 -12.16 12.02 -1.23
N LEU A 93 -11.28 11.14 -1.70
CA LEU A 93 -10.43 11.42 -2.86
C LEU A 93 -11.23 11.61 -4.14
N GLU A 94 -12.30 10.84 -4.33
CA GLU A 94 -13.22 11.00 -5.46
C GLU A 94 -13.92 12.37 -5.41
N MET A 95 -14.38 12.80 -4.23
CA MET A 95 -14.94 14.14 -4.05
C MET A 95 -13.91 15.23 -4.38
N ILE A 96 -12.66 15.10 -3.91
CA ILE A 96 -11.57 16.04 -4.23
C ILE A 96 -11.34 16.07 -5.75
N ASN A 97 -11.28 14.91 -6.41
CA ASN A 97 -11.14 14.81 -7.86
C ASN A 97 -12.27 15.53 -8.61
N ILE A 98 -13.53 15.38 -8.17
CA ILE A 98 -14.69 16.05 -8.77
C ILE A 98 -14.59 17.57 -8.61
N ILE A 99 -14.17 18.05 -7.43
CA ILE A 99 -13.94 19.47 -7.17
C ILE A 99 -12.82 20.03 -8.04
N LEU A 100 -11.71 19.30 -8.18
CA LEU A 100 -10.60 19.70 -9.06
C LEU A 100 -10.98 19.63 -10.54
N SER A 101 -11.92 18.78 -10.93
CA SER A 101 -12.42 18.73 -12.31
C SER A 101 -13.35 19.90 -12.62
N ASN A 102 -14.04 20.44 -11.61
CA ASN A 102 -15.04 21.50 -11.76
C ASN A 102 -14.85 22.61 -10.70
N PRO A 103 -13.69 23.28 -10.65
CA PRO A 103 -13.40 24.24 -9.60
C PRO A 103 -14.28 25.47 -9.77
N ASN A 104 -14.82 25.97 -8.66
CA ASN A 104 -15.46 27.27 -8.60
C ASN A 104 -14.59 28.26 -7.80
N LYS A 105 -14.74 29.55 -8.12
CA LYS A 105 -14.04 30.67 -7.46
C LYS A 105 -14.95 31.41 -6.46
N LEU A 106 -15.93 30.71 -5.90
CA LEU A 106 -16.83 31.31 -4.92
C LEU A 106 -16.06 31.74 -3.68
N GLU A 107 -16.47 32.85 -3.07
CA GLU A 107 -15.87 33.34 -1.84
C GLU A 107 -16.16 32.40 -0.67
N ALA A 108 -15.17 32.25 0.21
CA ALA A 108 -15.31 31.43 1.40
C ALA A 108 -16.37 32.03 2.34
N LYS A 109 -17.37 31.23 2.70
CA LYS A 109 -18.43 31.55 3.65
C LYS A 109 -18.70 30.34 4.51
N ASP A 110 -19.33 30.53 5.66
CA ASP A 110 -19.81 29.41 6.46
C ASP A 110 -20.84 28.59 5.66
N THR A 111 -20.82 27.27 5.87
CA THR A 111 -21.80 26.37 5.27
C THR A 111 -23.22 26.71 5.75
N THR A 112 -24.19 26.53 4.87
CA THR A 112 -25.63 26.50 5.19
C THR A 112 -26.10 25.07 5.48
N PRO A 113 -27.28 24.86 6.09
CA PRO A 113 -27.88 23.53 6.19
C PRO A 113 -28.04 22.85 4.81
N GLU A 114 -28.35 23.61 3.76
CA GLU A 114 -28.47 23.11 2.40
C GLU A 114 -27.12 22.63 1.85
N ASP A 115 -26.03 23.35 2.15
CA ASP A 115 -24.67 22.95 1.79
C ASP A 115 -24.28 21.64 2.50
N GLU A 116 -24.51 21.55 3.82
CA GLU A 116 -24.26 20.34 4.62
C GLU A 116 -25.03 19.13 4.06
N LEU A 117 -26.30 19.31 3.71
CA LEU A 117 -27.13 18.25 3.12
C LEU A 117 -26.64 17.85 1.72
N SER A 118 -26.18 18.82 0.92
CA SER A 118 -25.66 18.57 -0.43
C SER A 118 -24.35 17.79 -0.38
N ILE A 119 -23.46 18.12 0.56
CA ILE A 119 -22.23 17.34 0.83
C ILE A 119 -22.59 15.90 1.23
N LEU A 120 -23.56 15.72 2.13
CA LEU A 120 -24.01 14.38 2.53
C LEU A 120 -24.53 13.57 1.33
N LYS A 121 -25.41 14.16 0.52
CA LYS A 121 -25.95 13.52 -0.68
C LYS A 121 -24.83 13.16 -1.66
N ALA A 122 -23.86 14.05 -1.84
CA ALA A 122 -22.73 13.84 -2.75
C ALA A 122 -21.93 12.58 -2.36
N PHE A 123 -21.63 12.38 -1.08
CA PHE A 123 -20.98 11.13 -0.61
C PHE A 123 -21.83 9.89 -0.89
N LEU A 124 -23.13 9.95 -0.62
CA LEU A 124 -24.04 8.83 -0.86
C LEU A 124 -24.15 8.48 -2.36
N VAL A 125 -24.09 9.47 -3.25
CA VAL A 125 -24.06 9.26 -4.70
C VAL A 125 -22.73 8.64 -5.15
N ILE A 126 -21.59 9.11 -4.62
CA ILE A 126 -20.29 8.49 -4.90
C ILE A 126 -20.30 7.01 -4.48
N ASN A 127 -20.83 6.72 -3.29
CA ASN A 127 -20.98 5.36 -2.78
C ASN A 127 -21.88 4.48 -3.67
N GLU A 128 -23.01 5.02 -4.13
CA GLU A 128 -23.93 4.37 -5.07
C GLU A 128 -23.22 4.02 -6.39
N ASN A 129 -22.47 4.98 -6.95
CA ASN A 129 -21.70 4.78 -8.17
C ASN A 129 -20.62 3.69 -8.01
N MET A 130 -20.01 3.58 -6.83
CA MET A 130 -19.07 2.49 -6.52
C MET A 130 -19.77 1.14 -6.39
N TYR A 131 -20.92 1.10 -5.71
CA TYR A 131 -21.68 -0.13 -5.46
C TYR A 131 -22.22 -0.74 -6.76
N ASN A 132 -22.69 0.10 -7.67
CA ASN A 132 -23.28 -0.32 -8.94
C ASN A 132 -22.25 -0.82 -9.98
N ARG A 133 -20.95 -0.66 -9.73
CA ARG A 133 -19.86 -1.08 -10.65
C ARG A 133 -19.54 -2.58 -10.67
N GLY A 134 -20.33 -3.46 -10.06
CA GLY A 134 -20.08 -4.89 -10.21
C GLY A 134 -20.83 -5.78 -9.25
N ILE A 135 -22.11 -6.05 -9.52
CA ILE A 135 -22.82 -7.14 -8.86
C ILE A 135 -23.57 -7.95 -9.93
N ASP A 136 -23.01 -9.09 -10.31
CA ASP A 136 -23.76 -10.14 -11.00
C ASP A 136 -24.44 -11.05 -9.96
N SER A 137 -25.75 -10.87 -9.82
CA SER A 137 -26.57 -11.60 -8.83
C SER A 137 -26.72 -13.10 -9.11
N GLU A 138 -26.50 -13.57 -10.35
CA GLU A 138 -26.59 -15.00 -10.68
C GLU A 138 -25.34 -15.78 -10.27
N LEU A 139 -24.14 -15.19 -10.46
CA LEU A 139 -22.87 -15.84 -10.10
C LEU A 139 -22.77 -16.09 -8.58
N ALA A 140 -23.37 -15.23 -7.77
CA ALA A 140 -23.42 -15.34 -6.30
C ALA A 140 -24.02 -16.67 -5.81
N ARG A 141 -24.89 -17.29 -6.62
CA ARG A 141 -25.63 -18.50 -6.25
C ARG A 141 -24.88 -19.79 -6.61
N ARG A 142 -23.98 -19.76 -7.61
CA ARG A 142 -23.36 -20.97 -8.21
C ARG A 142 -22.00 -21.34 -7.61
N ASP A 143 -21.10 -20.37 -7.45
CA ASP A 143 -19.77 -20.60 -6.87
C ASP A 143 -19.36 -19.40 -6.01
N LYS A 144 -19.45 -19.56 -4.69
CA LYS A 144 -19.15 -18.51 -3.71
C LYS A 144 -17.68 -18.06 -3.76
N PHE A 145 -16.76 -18.91 -4.20
CA PHE A 145 -15.33 -18.57 -4.28
C PHE A 145 -15.00 -17.83 -5.57
N GLU A 146 -15.46 -18.30 -6.73
CA GLU A 146 -15.35 -17.54 -7.98
C GLU A 146 -16.10 -16.21 -7.88
N PHE A 147 -17.27 -16.20 -7.26
CA PHE A 147 -17.99 -14.96 -6.96
C PHE A 147 -17.16 -14.02 -6.12
N PHE A 148 -16.54 -14.50 -5.03
CA PHE A 148 -15.67 -13.68 -4.19
C PHE A 148 -14.53 -13.07 -5.00
N LYS A 149 -13.80 -13.85 -5.80
CA LYS A 149 -12.68 -13.33 -6.59
C LYS A 149 -13.14 -12.29 -7.61
N LYS A 150 -14.14 -12.63 -8.44
CA LYS A 150 -14.63 -11.76 -9.51
C LYS A 150 -15.17 -10.42 -9.02
N HIS A 151 -15.80 -10.39 -7.84
CA HIS A 151 -16.46 -9.19 -7.35
C HIS A 151 -15.63 -8.42 -6.31
N THR A 152 -14.74 -9.08 -5.56
CA THR A 152 -13.96 -8.39 -4.52
C THR A 152 -12.58 -7.98 -4.98
N TRP A 153 -11.94 -8.71 -5.91
CA TRP A 153 -10.60 -8.33 -6.37
C TRP A 153 -10.58 -6.97 -7.09
N PRO A 154 -11.51 -6.65 -8.01
CA PRO A 154 -11.61 -5.30 -8.57
C PRO A 154 -11.67 -4.20 -7.50
N LEU A 155 -12.57 -4.37 -6.52
CA LEU A 155 -12.75 -3.40 -5.43
C LEU A 155 -11.49 -3.28 -4.57
N TYR A 156 -10.82 -4.40 -4.27
CA TYR A 156 -9.57 -4.38 -3.52
C TYR A 156 -8.44 -3.77 -4.33
N VAL A 157 -8.21 -4.16 -5.58
CA VAL A 157 -7.15 -3.59 -6.45
C VAL A 157 -7.31 -2.08 -6.59
N ALA A 158 -8.53 -1.60 -6.82
CA ALA A 158 -8.81 -0.18 -6.98
C ALA A 158 -8.48 0.66 -5.73
N SER A 159 -8.66 0.08 -4.54
CA SER A 159 -8.67 0.83 -3.27
C SER A 159 -7.60 0.44 -2.25
N THR A 160 -6.83 -0.63 -2.44
CA THR A 160 -5.91 -1.16 -1.42
C THR A 160 -4.80 -0.18 -1.05
N GLU A 161 -4.14 0.42 -2.04
CA GLU A 161 -3.12 1.49 -1.83
C GLU A 161 -3.68 2.66 -0.99
N LEU A 162 -4.96 2.95 -1.12
CA LEU A 162 -5.61 4.08 -0.45
C LEU A 162 -6.06 3.72 0.98
N ARG A 163 -6.48 2.47 1.20
CA ARG A 163 -7.03 2.00 2.48
C ARG A 163 -5.95 1.54 3.45
N LEU A 164 -4.84 0.97 2.95
CA LEU A 164 -3.76 0.49 3.79
C LEU A 164 -2.89 1.67 4.19
N ARG A 165 -2.95 2.01 5.49
CA ARG A 165 -2.07 3.03 6.06
C ARG A 165 -0.62 2.57 5.95
N ASN A 166 0.21 3.39 5.31
CA ASN A 166 1.64 3.11 5.32
C ASN A 166 2.24 3.33 6.71
N ASN A 167 3.34 2.64 7.00
CA ASN A 167 4.08 2.88 8.23
C ASN A 167 5.11 3.98 7.97
N VAL A 168 4.87 5.18 8.51
CA VAL A 168 5.79 6.33 8.37
C VAL A 168 7.25 5.98 8.69
N ILE A 169 7.51 5.16 9.71
CA ILE A 169 8.89 4.77 10.05
C ILE A 169 9.51 3.90 8.96
N ASN A 170 8.71 3.02 8.35
CA ASN A 170 9.18 2.19 7.24
C ASN A 170 9.46 3.03 6.01
N ASP A 171 8.55 3.95 5.64
CA ASP A 171 8.72 4.79 4.45
C ASP A 171 9.87 5.77 4.60
N VAL A 172 10.05 6.37 5.78
CA VAL A 172 11.19 7.25 6.08
C VAL A 172 12.50 6.48 6.04
N TYR A 173 12.56 5.29 6.66
CA TYR A 173 13.76 4.45 6.59
C TYR A 173 14.08 4.02 5.14
N ARG A 174 13.07 3.58 4.38
CA ARG A 174 13.24 3.24 2.96
C ARG A 174 13.69 4.46 2.16
N GLY A 175 13.12 5.63 2.43
CA GLY A 175 13.51 6.91 1.82
C GLY A 175 14.96 7.27 2.12
N LEU A 176 15.43 7.11 3.35
CA LEU A 176 16.84 7.33 3.71
C LEU A 176 17.78 6.39 2.96
N MET A 177 17.45 5.09 2.90
CA MET A 177 18.24 4.12 2.13
C MET A 177 18.23 4.45 0.64
N PHE A 178 17.09 4.90 0.11
CA PHE A 178 16.99 5.33 -1.28
C PHE A 178 17.80 6.60 -1.55
N SER A 179 17.79 7.59 -0.64
CA SER A 179 18.65 8.76 -0.71
C SER A 179 20.14 8.37 -0.77
N SER A 180 20.59 7.40 0.06
CA SER A 180 21.95 6.87 -0.01
C SER A 180 22.28 6.23 -1.37
N TYR A 181 21.32 5.52 -1.97
CA TYR A 181 21.46 5.00 -3.33
C TYR A 181 21.53 6.12 -4.38
N LEU A 182 20.66 7.12 -4.28
CA LEU A 182 20.65 8.27 -5.20
C LEU A 182 21.97 9.05 -5.16
N GLU A 183 22.64 9.12 -4.02
CA GLU A 183 23.94 9.82 -3.91
C GLU A 183 25.10 9.06 -4.55
N THR A 184 25.04 7.73 -4.56
CA THR A 184 26.10 6.85 -5.05
C THR A 184 25.91 6.48 -6.52
N ASN A 185 24.67 6.37 -7.00
CA ASN A 185 24.37 6.13 -8.40
C ASN A 185 24.42 7.44 -9.20
N LYS A 186 25.44 7.59 -10.06
CA LYS A 186 25.66 8.81 -10.88
C LYS A 186 24.41 9.24 -11.66
N VAL A 187 23.72 8.30 -12.31
CA VAL A 187 22.54 8.62 -13.13
C VAL A 187 21.40 9.09 -12.25
N ALA A 188 21.11 8.37 -11.18
CA ALA A 188 20.01 8.70 -10.30
C ALA A 188 20.25 10.05 -9.57
N LYS A 189 21.51 10.35 -9.22
CA LYS A 189 21.94 11.63 -8.67
C LYS A 189 21.64 12.81 -9.61
N GLU A 190 22.04 12.69 -10.87
CA GLU A 190 21.82 13.72 -11.90
C GLU A 190 20.34 14.01 -12.08
N LEU A 191 19.51 12.96 -12.14
CA LEU A 191 18.05 13.08 -12.25
C LEU A 191 17.42 13.72 -11.01
N PHE A 192 17.90 13.39 -9.81
CA PHE A 192 17.42 14.01 -8.57
C PHE A 192 17.74 15.51 -8.54
N GLN A 193 18.96 15.89 -8.93
CA GLN A 193 19.38 17.29 -9.01
C GLN A 193 18.59 18.08 -10.06
N GLU A 194 18.23 17.44 -11.18
CA GLU A 194 17.36 18.00 -12.21
C GLU A 194 15.95 18.28 -11.65
N LEU A 195 15.39 17.34 -10.88
CA LEU A 195 14.04 17.44 -10.34
C LEU A 195 13.86 18.59 -9.33
N PHE A 196 14.87 18.87 -8.51
CA PHE A 196 14.80 19.84 -7.40
C PHE A 196 15.63 21.11 -7.64
N LYS A 197 15.87 21.49 -8.90
CA LYS A 197 16.71 22.64 -9.29
C LYS A 197 16.45 23.95 -8.50
N PRO A 198 17.50 24.73 -8.12
CA PRO A 198 18.92 24.38 -8.03
C PRO A 198 19.41 24.17 -6.58
N LYS A 199 20.40 23.27 -6.44
CA LYS A 199 21.35 23.15 -5.30
C LYS A 199 20.73 22.95 -3.91
N GLU A 200 20.29 21.74 -3.65
CA GLU A 200 20.23 21.26 -2.26
C GLU A 200 21.37 20.26 -2.00
N PRO A 201 22.22 20.49 -0.99
CA PRO A 201 23.48 19.76 -0.83
C PRO A 201 23.32 18.31 -0.34
N HIS A 202 22.16 17.94 0.23
CA HIS A 202 21.97 16.65 0.90
C HIS A 202 20.66 15.98 0.49
N ILE A 203 20.73 14.85 -0.22
CA ILE A 203 19.52 14.11 -0.68
C ILE A 203 18.74 13.53 0.51
N HIS A 204 19.42 13.26 1.63
CA HIS A 204 18.82 12.72 2.86
C HIS A 204 17.91 13.68 3.62
N ILE A 205 17.96 14.98 3.33
CA ILE A 205 17.07 15.93 3.99
C ILE A 205 15.62 15.71 3.56
N LEU A 206 15.36 15.18 2.35
CA LEU A 206 14.01 14.90 1.85
C LEU A 206 13.19 14.00 2.80
N PRO A 207 13.62 12.77 3.12
CA PRO A 207 12.89 11.92 4.07
C PRO A 207 12.80 12.53 5.48
N VAL A 208 13.78 13.31 5.91
CA VAL A 208 13.75 14.03 7.20
C VAL A 208 12.66 15.10 7.20
N SER A 209 12.60 15.94 6.18
CA SER A 209 11.60 16.99 6.07
C SER A 209 10.18 16.44 5.93
N VAL A 210 9.99 15.34 5.19
CA VAL A 210 8.69 14.66 5.14
C VAL A 210 8.29 14.10 6.51
N PHE A 211 9.25 13.54 7.26
CA PHE A 211 8.99 13.07 8.61
C PHE A 211 8.62 14.23 9.55
N GLN A 212 9.32 15.35 9.45
CA GLN A 212 9.04 16.56 10.22
C GLN A 212 7.64 17.10 9.89
N LEU A 213 7.30 17.24 8.60
CA LEU A 213 5.96 17.65 8.17
C LEU A 213 4.88 16.72 8.73
N TYR A 214 5.12 15.41 8.66
CA TYR A 214 4.19 14.41 9.19
C TYR A 214 3.99 14.57 10.71
N GLN A 215 5.04 14.92 11.47
CA GLN A 215 4.97 15.10 12.92
C GLN A 215 4.38 16.44 13.35
N GLU A 216 4.79 17.53 12.71
CA GLU A 216 4.49 18.90 13.14
C GLU A 216 3.15 19.38 12.59
N ALA A 217 2.88 19.14 11.30
CA ALA A 217 1.67 19.58 10.64
C ALA A 217 0.58 18.48 10.60
N GLY A 218 1.00 17.21 10.48
CA GLY A 218 0.09 16.07 10.37
C GLY A 218 -0.43 15.57 11.72
N TYR A 219 0.44 14.96 12.53
CA TYR A 219 0.02 14.13 13.66
C TYR A 219 -0.09 14.90 14.97
N ARG A 220 -1.32 15.05 15.48
CA ARG A 220 -1.56 15.62 16.81
C ARG A 220 -1.76 14.54 17.87
N LYS A 221 -0.69 14.30 18.63
CA LYS A 221 -0.60 13.25 19.65
C LYS A 221 -1.63 13.39 20.77
N ASP A 222 -1.99 14.62 21.13
CA ASP A 222 -2.98 14.95 22.17
C ASP A 222 -4.40 14.52 21.78
N LYS A 223 -4.75 14.66 20.50
CA LYS A 223 -6.07 14.30 19.96
C LYS A 223 -6.10 12.92 19.32
N ASN A 224 -4.93 12.34 19.04
CA ASN A 224 -4.76 11.13 18.24
C ASN A 224 -5.48 11.27 16.88
N THR A 225 -5.30 12.42 16.23
CA THR A 225 -5.87 12.80 14.93
C THR A 225 -4.75 13.21 13.97
N MET A 226 -5.00 13.07 12.66
CA MET A 226 -4.12 13.65 11.63
C MET A 226 -4.85 14.84 11.01
N PHE A 227 -4.21 15.98 10.95
CA PHE A 227 -4.71 17.12 10.19
C PHE A 227 -4.33 16.95 8.72
N GLY A 228 -5.23 17.33 7.84
CA GLY A 228 -4.93 17.46 6.41
C GLY A 228 -4.85 18.90 5.97
N TRP A 229 -5.28 19.86 6.78
CA TRP A 229 -5.13 21.28 6.50
C TRP A 229 -4.33 21.98 7.60
N PHE A 230 -3.42 22.86 7.19
CA PHE A 230 -2.59 23.66 8.09
C PHE A 230 -2.14 24.96 7.44
N LYS A 231 -1.73 25.91 8.28
CA LYS A 231 -1.14 27.19 7.88
C LYS A 231 0.33 27.21 8.30
N THR A 232 1.25 27.36 7.34
CA THR A 232 2.71 27.36 7.57
C THR A 232 3.44 27.93 6.36
N ASN A 233 4.71 28.29 6.48
CA ASN A 233 5.53 28.73 5.35
C ASN A 233 6.20 27.53 4.65
N LEU A 234 5.37 26.56 4.22
CA LEU A 234 5.82 25.23 3.80
C LEU A 234 6.87 25.25 2.69
N GLU A 235 6.72 26.17 1.74
CA GLU A 235 7.61 26.31 0.59
C GLU A 235 9.01 26.80 0.99
N GLU A 236 9.14 27.57 2.07
CA GLU A 236 10.43 28.01 2.61
C GLU A 236 10.98 27.00 3.63
N ASP A 237 10.12 26.47 4.51
CA ASP A 237 10.48 25.51 5.56
C ASP A 237 10.95 24.16 4.97
N VAL A 238 10.33 23.73 3.86
CA VAL A 238 10.64 22.46 3.18
C VAL A 238 10.70 22.67 1.66
N PRO A 239 11.82 23.22 1.12
CA PRO A 239 11.93 23.56 -0.31
C PRO A 239 11.71 22.36 -1.25
N PHE A 240 12.11 21.16 -0.82
CA PHE A 240 11.92 19.93 -1.59
C PHE A 240 10.47 19.54 -1.84
N ILE A 241 9.52 20.11 -1.10
CA ILE A 241 8.11 19.75 -1.27
C ILE A 241 7.43 20.55 -2.39
N LYS A 242 8.07 21.63 -2.87
CA LYS A 242 7.52 22.49 -3.93
C LYS A 242 7.03 21.73 -5.16
N PRO A 243 7.76 20.74 -5.73
CA PRO A 243 7.31 20.00 -6.91
C PRO A 243 6.08 19.09 -6.65
N TRP A 244 5.64 18.98 -5.40
CA TRP A 244 4.49 18.19 -4.96
C TRP A 244 3.29 19.06 -4.58
N ILE A 245 3.40 20.38 -4.73
CA ILE A 245 2.33 21.35 -4.45
C ILE A 245 1.58 21.68 -5.73
N LEU A 246 0.26 21.58 -5.69
CA LEU A 246 -0.66 22.15 -6.68
C LEU A 246 -1.17 23.50 -6.16
N ASP A 247 -0.84 24.60 -6.83
CA ASP A 247 -1.43 25.89 -6.48
C ASP A 247 -2.84 26.03 -7.08
N PHE A 248 -3.85 25.97 -6.21
CA PHE A 248 -5.26 26.07 -6.61
C PHE A 248 -5.62 27.44 -7.20
N SER A 249 -4.84 28.48 -6.91
CA SER A 249 -5.13 29.84 -7.41
C SER A 249 -4.76 30.01 -8.89
N SER A 250 -3.74 29.29 -9.34
CA SER A 250 -3.25 29.27 -10.73
C SER A 250 -3.66 28.00 -11.50
N TYR A 251 -4.47 27.15 -10.87
CA TYR A 251 -4.87 25.84 -11.39
C TYR A 251 -5.84 25.92 -12.57
N ASP A 252 -5.52 25.19 -13.65
CA ASP A 252 -6.37 24.95 -14.81
C ASP A 252 -6.70 23.45 -14.92
N PRO A 253 -7.97 23.03 -14.73
CA PRO A 253 -8.39 21.63 -14.86
C PRO A 253 -7.98 20.95 -16.16
N ALA A 254 -7.93 21.70 -17.29
CA ALA A 254 -7.63 21.13 -18.59
C ALA A 254 -6.18 20.62 -18.71
N ALA A 255 -5.28 21.11 -17.85
CA ALA A 255 -3.86 20.73 -17.85
C ALA A 255 -3.57 19.43 -17.07
N TYR A 256 -4.56 18.85 -16.38
CA TYR A 256 -4.35 17.75 -15.43
C TYR A 256 -5.22 16.52 -15.69
N ILE A 257 -4.74 15.35 -15.27
CA ILE A 257 -5.37 14.05 -15.52
C ILE A 257 -5.97 13.51 -14.22
N MET A 258 -7.29 13.60 -14.09
CA MET A 258 -8.00 13.17 -12.87
C MET A 258 -8.20 11.65 -12.78
N GLN A 259 -8.05 10.93 -13.88
CA GLN A 259 -8.19 9.47 -13.92
C GLN A 259 -7.28 8.80 -12.90
N ASP A 260 -7.85 7.83 -12.18
CA ASP A 260 -7.17 7.01 -11.16
C ASP A 260 -6.45 7.80 -10.07
N PHE A 261 -6.83 9.06 -9.80
CA PHE A 261 -6.14 9.97 -8.87
C PHE A 261 -4.70 10.34 -9.30
N ARG A 262 -4.38 10.35 -10.60
CA ARG A 262 -3.03 10.67 -11.08
C ARG A 262 -2.58 12.06 -10.63
N THR A 263 -3.40 13.09 -10.84
CA THR A 263 -3.10 14.45 -10.35
C THR A 263 -2.83 14.49 -8.85
N LEU A 264 -3.67 13.84 -8.04
CA LEU A 264 -3.52 13.84 -6.58
C LEU A 264 -2.26 13.09 -6.11
N ARG A 265 -1.79 12.09 -6.85
CA ARG A 265 -0.51 11.43 -6.56
C ARG A 265 0.69 12.26 -7.01
N SER A 266 0.58 12.96 -8.13
CA SER A 266 1.64 13.85 -8.62
C SER A 266 1.79 15.06 -7.70
N PHE A 267 0.67 15.58 -7.17
CA PHE A 267 0.58 16.74 -6.30
C PHE A 267 -0.27 16.42 -5.05
N PRO A 268 0.31 15.71 -4.06
CA PRO A 268 -0.39 15.34 -2.83
C PRO A 268 -0.72 16.51 -1.90
N ILE A 269 -0.22 17.72 -2.20
CA ILE A 269 -0.46 18.93 -1.43
C ILE A 269 -1.11 19.96 -2.34
N ILE A 270 -2.17 20.61 -1.88
CA ILE A 270 -2.85 21.69 -2.59
C ILE A 270 -2.66 22.98 -1.78
N LYS A 271 -2.07 24.01 -2.39
CA LYS A 271 -2.04 25.37 -1.84
C LYS A 271 -3.37 26.03 -2.17
N VAL A 272 -4.20 26.28 -1.14
CA VAL A 272 -5.53 26.90 -1.32
C VAL A 272 -5.50 28.41 -1.17
N ARG A 273 -4.55 28.94 -0.37
CA ARG A 273 -4.28 30.36 -0.15
C ARG A 273 -2.81 30.54 0.21
N GLU A 274 -2.37 31.78 0.36
CA GLU A 274 -1.02 32.07 0.87
C GLU A 274 -0.79 31.37 2.21
N GLU A 275 0.34 30.68 2.33
CA GLU A 275 0.72 29.85 3.49
C GLU A 275 -0.31 28.79 3.92
N SER A 276 -1.31 28.45 3.10
CA SER A 276 -2.39 27.54 3.48
C SER A 276 -2.43 26.31 2.59
N TYR A 277 -2.17 25.16 3.19
CA TYR A 277 -1.94 23.90 2.47
C TYR A 277 -2.90 22.81 2.92
N CYS A 278 -3.30 21.99 1.94
CA CYS A 278 -4.19 20.86 2.07
C CYS A 278 -3.48 19.58 1.61
N VAL A 279 -3.16 18.68 2.52
CA VAL A 279 -2.71 17.32 2.24
C VAL A 279 -3.92 16.47 1.88
N VAL A 280 -3.99 16.05 0.62
CA VAL A 280 -5.13 15.26 0.11
C VAL A 280 -5.11 13.84 0.65
N ASN A 281 -3.92 13.26 0.84
CA ASN A 281 -3.72 11.96 1.46
C ASN A 281 -2.26 11.79 1.93
N TRP A 282 -2.06 11.44 3.20
CA TRP A 282 -0.73 11.22 3.76
C TRP A 282 0.02 10.03 3.15
N ASN A 283 -0.66 8.98 2.68
CA ASN A 283 0.00 7.90 1.94
C ASN A 283 0.63 8.43 0.65
N PHE A 284 0.01 9.39 -0.04
CA PHE A 284 0.60 9.94 -1.27
C PHE A 284 1.89 10.71 -0.98
N ILE A 285 1.95 11.47 0.12
CA ILE A 285 3.20 12.12 0.57
C ILE A 285 4.25 11.08 0.91
N LEU A 286 3.91 10.05 1.70
CA LEU A 286 4.88 9.02 2.07
C LEU A 286 5.38 8.21 0.86
N ASN A 287 4.51 7.95 -0.12
CA ASN A 287 4.88 7.29 -1.37
C ASN A 287 5.90 8.12 -2.17
N LYS A 288 5.95 9.45 -2.01
CA LYS A 288 6.97 10.32 -2.61
C LYS A 288 8.37 10.12 -2.03
N LEU A 289 8.55 9.31 -0.99
CA LEU A 289 9.88 8.93 -0.49
C LEU A 289 10.54 7.81 -1.30
N TYR A 290 9.77 7.08 -2.11
CA TYR A 290 10.32 6.01 -2.94
C TYR A 290 9.60 5.86 -4.28
N THR A 291 8.49 5.11 -4.34
CA THR A 291 7.83 4.80 -5.62
C THR A 291 7.36 6.06 -6.37
N GLY A 292 6.79 7.03 -5.65
CA GLY A 292 6.39 8.31 -6.21
C GLY A 292 7.57 9.15 -6.69
N LEU A 293 8.72 9.07 -6.00
CA LEU A 293 9.95 9.73 -6.44
C LEU A 293 10.50 9.09 -7.71
N ILE A 294 10.46 7.76 -7.84
CA ILE A 294 10.85 7.07 -9.08
C ILE A 294 9.99 7.56 -10.26
N PHE A 295 8.68 7.73 -10.05
CA PHE A 295 7.80 8.32 -11.08
C PHE A 295 8.17 9.77 -11.38
N ASP A 296 8.37 10.62 -10.37
CA ASP A 296 8.76 12.02 -10.58
C ASP A 296 10.12 12.11 -11.33
N LEU A 297 11.11 11.30 -10.96
CA LEU A 297 12.40 11.22 -11.64
C LEU A 297 12.25 10.79 -13.10
N TYR A 298 11.30 9.93 -13.43
CA TYR A 298 11.05 9.52 -14.80
C TYR A 298 10.27 10.57 -15.60
N GLU A 299 9.17 11.08 -15.04
CA GLU A 299 8.23 11.94 -15.76
C GLU A 299 8.70 13.40 -15.86
N LYS A 300 9.51 13.90 -14.92
CA LYS A 300 9.82 15.33 -14.80
C LYS A 300 11.25 15.74 -15.17
N THR A 301 12.13 14.79 -15.48
CA THR A 301 13.56 15.06 -15.80
C THR A 301 13.89 14.95 -17.28
N GLY A 302 12.92 14.50 -18.10
CA GLY A 302 13.11 14.27 -19.53
C GLY A 302 13.95 13.03 -19.86
N ILE A 303 14.18 12.09 -18.93
CA ILE A 303 14.95 10.86 -19.23
C ILE A 303 14.38 10.04 -20.39
N SER A 304 13.07 10.12 -20.61
CA SER A 304 12.36 9.47 -21.72
C SER A 304 12.22 10.34 -22.98
N GLU A 305 12.66 11.60 -22.95
CA GLU A 305 12.45 12.56 -24.03
C GLU A 305 13.68 12.67 -24.93
N PRO A 306 13.62 12.31 -26.22
CA PRO A 306 14.79 12.29 -27.11
C PRO A 306 15.58 13.59 -27.24
N LYS A 307 14.94 14.74 -26.95
CA LYS A 307 15.54 16.08 -27.02
C LYS A 307 16.13 16.55 -25.69
N SER A 308 15.92 15.83 -24.59
CA SER A 308 16.45 16.18 -23.28
C SER A 308 17.94 15.85 -23.18
N ALA A 309 18.69 16.68 -22.46
CA ALA A 309 20.09 16.41 -22.12
C ALA A 309 20.24 15.15 -21.25
N PHE A 310 19.17 14.71 -20.58
CA PHE A 310 19.14 13.51 -19.72
C PHE A 310 18.61 12.26 -20.44
N TYR A 311 18.33 12.35 -21.75
CA TYR A 311 17.74 11.24 -22.50
C TYR A 311 18.62 9.99 -22.45
N LYS A 312 18.02 8.86 -22.07
CA LYS A 312 18.67 7.55 -22.10
C LYS A 312 17.80 6.57 -22.88
N PRO A 313 18.13 6.23 -24.14
CA PRO A 313 17.29 5.37 -24.98
C PRO A 313 16.93 4.02 -24.34
N LYS A 314 17.89 3.42 -23.61
CA LYS A 314 17.67 2.15 -22.90
C LYS A 314 16.68 2.27 -21.73
N LEU A 315 16.53 3.46 -21.16
CA LEU A 315 15.64 3.76 -20.04
C LEU A 315 14.40 4.55 -20.48
N ALA A 316 14.17 4.69 -21.80
CA ALA A 316 13.06 5.50 -22.34
C ALA A 316 11.66 4.91 -22.05
N LYS A 317 11.58 3.68 -21.55
CA LYS A 317 10.35 3.07 -21.05
C LYS A 317 10.41 3.00 -19.53
N PHE A 318 9.34 3.43 -18.87
CA PHE A 318 9.22 3.38 -17.41
C PHE A 318 9.48 1.99 -16.83
N THR A 319 9.01 0.92 -17.48
CA THR A 319 9.25 -0.46 -17.02
C THR A 319 10.73 -0.83 -16.99
N THR A 320 11.52 -0.33 -17.95
CA THR A 320 12.96 -0.58 -18.00
C THR A 320 13.69 0.29 -16.99
N PHE A 321 13.32 1.56 -16.87
CA PHE A 321 13.85 2.47 -15.85
C PHE A 321 13.61 1.94 -14.42
N LYS A 322 12.37 1.53 -14.11
CA LYS A 322 12.04 0.92 -12.83
C LYS A 322 12.76 -0.41 -12.62
N GLY A 323 12.90 -1.23 -13.67
CA GLY A 323 13.63 -2.49 -13.58
C GLY A 323 15.11 -2.30 -13.22
N ASP A 324 15.74 -1.26 -13.77
CA ASP A 324 17.13 -0.89 -13.45
C ASP A 324 17.30 -0.49 -11.98
N ILE A 325 16.43 0.38 -11.46
CA ILE A 325 16.39 0.74 -10.04
C ILE A 325 16.03 -0.47 -9.17
N GLY A 326 15.12 -1.33 -9.64
CA GLY A 326 14.72 -2.55 -8.95
C GLY A 326 15.90 -3.49 -8.69
N GLY A 327 16.73 -3.72 -9.71
CA GLY A 327 17.92 -4.57 -9.61
C GLY A 327 19.07 -3.95 -8.83
N THR A 328 19.27 -2.63 -8.92
CA THR A 328 20.41 -1.95 -8.29
C THR A 328 20.14 -1.39 -6.90
N PHE A 329 18.88 -1.25 -6.49
CA PHE A 329 18.51 -0.77 -5.16
C PHE A 329 17.56 -1.71 -4.44
N SER A 330 16.42 -2.05 -5.05
CA SER A 330 15.33 -2.73 -4.33
C SER A 330 15.75 -4.12 -3.83
N GLU A 331 16.47 -4.88 -4.65
CA GLU A 331 17.01 -6.17 -4.28
C GLU A 331 18.09 -6.07 -3.20
N GLU A 332 19.05 -5.15 -3.35
CA GLU A 332 20.10 -4.91 -2.35
C GLU A 332 19.51 -4.52 -0.99
N PHE A 333 18.56 -3.57 -0.99
CA PHE A 333 17.83 -3.14 0.21
C PHE A 333 17.13 -4.31 0.91
N CYS A 334 16.42 -5.16 0.16
CA CYS A 334 15.76 -6.33 0.72
C CYS A 334 16.77 -7.35 1.26
N GLY A 335 17.89 -7.56 0.56
CA GLY A 335 18.96 -8.44 0.99
C GLY A 335 19.61 -7.99 2.30
N GLU A 336 19.93 -6.70 2.41
CA GLU A 336 20.45 -6.10 3.65
C GLU A 336 19.45 -6.22 4.80
N LEU A 337 18.16 -5.96 4.54
CA LEU A 337 17.11 -6.09 5.56
C LEU A 337 17.01 -7.52 6.08
N LEU A 338 17.05 -8.52 5.20
CA LEU A 338 17.04 -9.94 5.57
C LEU A 338 18.29 -10.33 6.35
N LYS A 339 19.47 -9.94 5.87
CA LYS A 339 20.76 -10.23 6.51
C LYS A 339 20.83 -9.65 7.92
N ASN A 340 20.42 -8.39 8.07
CA ASN A 340 20.40 -7.69 9.36
C ASN A 340 19.35 -8.28 10.31
N ALA A 341 18.18 -8.68 9.80
CA ALA A 341 17.15 -9.32 10.60
C ALA A 341 17.53 -10.73 11.07
N LEU A 342 18.41 -11.43 10.35
CA LEU A 342 18.71 -12.85 10.52
C LEU A 342 20.22 -13.16 10.60
N PRO A 343 20.99 -12.50 11.48
CA PRO A 343 22.46 -12.55 11.47
C PRO A 343 23.04 -13.94 11.78
N THR A 344 22.25 -14.84 12.38
CA THR A 344 22.66 -16.21 12.75
C THR A 344 22.31 -17.27 11.70
N HIS A 345 21.82 -16.87 10.53
CA HIS A 345 21.42 -17.79 9.46
C HIS A 345 22.48 -17.78 8.36
N VAL A 346 22.65 -18.91 7.68
CA VAL A 346 23.42 -18.92 6.42
C VAL A 346 22.59 -18.13 5.40
N PHE A 347 23.14 -17.01 4.95
CA PHE A 347 22.52 -16.11 3.98
C PHE A 347 23.35 -16.09 2.70
N LYS A 348 22.71 -16.33 1.56
CA LYS A 348 23.32 -16.19 0.23
C LYS A 348 22.37 -15.43 -0.70
N SER A 349 22.90 -14.41 -1.36
CA SER A 349 22.30 -13.74 -2.52
C SER A 349 23.16 -13.98 -3.77
N GLY A 350 22.70 -13.66 -4.98
CA GLY A 350 23.56 -13.69 -6.18
C GLY A 350 23.32 -12.51 -7.16
N LYS A 351 24.26 -11.98 -8.01
CA LYS A 351 25.71 -12.25 -8.33
C LYS A 351 26.47 -11.14 -9.08
N PRO A 352 27.82 -11.29 -9.23
CA PRO A 352 28.39 -11.45 -10.60
C PRO A 352 29.09 -12.77 -11.03
N ASP A 353 29.56 -13.72 -10.20
CA ASP A 353 30.51 -14.75 -10.70
C ASP A 353 30.22 -16.24 -10.44
N THR A 354 28.96 -16.70 -10.39
CA THR A 354 28.70 -18.15 -10.16
C THR A 354 27.37 -18.64 -10.76
N ARG A 355 27.13 -19.94 -10.86
CA ARG A 355 25.98 -20.61 -11.52
C ARG A 355 24.59 -20.58 -10.81
N GLN A 356 24.25 -19.56 -10.00
CA GLN A 356 22.99 -19.54 -9.21
C GLN A 356 22.12 -18.37 -9.67
N ASN A 357 20.81 -18.61 -9.76
CA ASN A 357 19.82 -17.72 -10.32
C ASN A 357 18.69 -17.51 -9.29
N GLN A 358 19.07 -17.17 -8.05
CA GLN A 358 18.18 -16.95 -6.91
C GLN A 358 18.52 -15.63 -6.24
N ASP A 359 17.50 -14.93 -5.77
CA ASP A 359 17.68 -13.63 -5.12
C ASP A 359 18.15 -13.84 -3.68
N PHE A 360 17.44 -14.66 -2.86
CA PHE A 360 17.89 -14.98 -1.50
C PHE A 360 17.66 -16.43 -1.06
N TYR A 361 18.64 -16.98 -0.35
CA TYR A 361 18.60 -18.27 0.32
C TYR A 361 18.96 -18.11 1.80
N ILE A 362 18.10 -18.65 2.67
CA ILE A 362 18.27 -18.58 4.12
C ILE A 362 18.13 -19.96 4.75
N ARG A 363 19.13 -20.41 5.51
CA ARG A 363 19.07 -21.70 6.22
C ARG A 363 19.27 -21.58 7.72
N LYS A 364 18.49 -22.36 8.47
CA LYS A 364 18.72 -22.68 9.88
C LYS A 364 18.43 -24.14 10.18
N GLY A 365 19.49 -24.92 10.39
CA GLY A 365 19.39 -26.36 10.59
C GLY A 365 18.76 -27.03 9.37
N ARG A 366 17.57 -27.63 9.54
CA ARG A 366 16.81 -28.31 8.49
C ARG A 366 15.81 -27.41 7.75
N GLN A 367 15.63 -26.17 8.19
CA GLN A 367 14.67 -25.24 7.60
C GLN A 367 15.40 -24.36 6.59
N ILE A 368 14.87 -24.31 5.37
CA ILE A 368 15.42 -23.52 4.26
C ILE A 368 14.31 -22.61 3.73
N ALA A 369 14.58 -21.32 3.61
CA ALA A 369 13.73 -20.39 2.88
C ALA A 369 14.37 -20.07 1.54
N LEU A 370 13.61 -20.33 0.46
CA LEU A 370 13.94 -19.90 -0.90
C LEU A 370 13.09 -18.67 -1.19
N ILE A 371 13.74 -17.52 -1.38
CA ILE A 371 13.06 -16.25 -1.54
C ILE A 371 13.37 -15.70 -2.93
N GLU A 372 12.31 -15.48 -3.68
CA GLU A 372 12.34 -14.81 -4.97
C GLU A 372 11.77 -13.40 -4.79
N HIS A 373 12.56 -12.39 -5.09
CA HIS A 373 12.20 -10.99 -5.00
C HIS A 373 11.47 -10.53 -6.27
N LYS A 374 10.42 -9.72 -6.06
CA LYS A 374 9.57 -9.20 -7.12
C LYS A 374 9.27 -7.74 -6.88
N ASP A 375 10.10 -6.88 -7.48
CA ASP A 375 9.84 -5.45 -7.56
C ASP A 375 8.93 -5.08 -8.75
N ALA A 376 7.67 -5.49 -8.67
CA ALA A 376 6.67 -5.18 -9.68
C ALA A 376 5.56 -4.29 -9.10
N LEU A 377 5.03 -3.38 -9.91
CA LEU A 377 3.83 -2.60 -9.56
C LEU A 377 2.58 -3.31 -10.05
N PHE A 378 1.51 -3.32 -9.26
CA PHE A 378 0.20 -3.77 -9.70
C PHE A 378 -0.52 -2.61 -10.37
N LYS A 379 -0.90 -2.76 -11.64
CA LYS A 379 -1.70 -1.72 -12.30
C LYS A 379 -3.11 -1.77 -11.74
N LYS A 380 -3.66 -0.62 -11.35
CA LYS A 380 -5.09 -0.54 -11.00
C LYS A 380 -5.93 -0.98 -12.18
N ASP A 381 -6.85 -1.88 -11.91
CA ASP A 381 -7.76 -2.44 -12.89
C ASP A 381 -9.03 -2.86 -12.15
N ASP A 382 -10.19 -2.61 -12.76
CA ASP A 382 -11.50 -3.00 -12.27
C ASP A 382 -12.05 -4.23 -13.01
N ASP A 383 -11.33 -4.72 -14.01
CA ASP A 383 -11.64 -5.95 -14.72
C ASP A 383 -10.92 -7.16 -14.09
N TYR A 384 -11.69 -8.17 -13.69
CA TYR A 384 -11.16 -9.37 -13.05
C TYR A 384 -10.18 -10.15 -13.95
N ASP A 385 -10.46 -10.25 -15.25
CA ASP A 385 -9.63 -11.05 -16.16
C ASP A 385 -8.27 -10.38 -16.40
N ARG A 386 -8.23 -9.04 -16.48
CA ARG A 386 -6.98 -8.26 -16.52
C ARG A 386 -6.18 -8.33 -15.22
N ILE A 387 -6.85 -8.32 -14.07
CA ILE A 387 -6.22 -8.57 -12.76
C ILE A 387 -5.57 -9.95 -12.76
N LEU A 388 -6.30 -10.97 -13.24
CA LEU A 388 -5.81 -12.35 -13.30
C LEU A 388 -4.61 -12.49 -14.23
N GLU A 389 -4.67 -11.89 -15.42
CA GLU A 389 -3.55 -11.88 -16.38
C GLU A 389 -2.32 -11.20 -15.77
N THR A 390 -2.50 -10.08 -15.06
CA THR A 390 -1.43 -9.38 -14.37
C THR A 390 -0.76 -10.27 -13.32
N LEU A 391 -1.55 -11.00 -12.51
CA LEU A 391 -1.03 -11.96 -11.53
C LEU A 391 -0.27 -13.10 -12.20
N GLU A 392 -0.84 -13.71 -13.24
CA GLU A 392 -0.23 -14.81 -13.99
C GLU A 392 1.12 -14.40 -14.60
N LYS A 393 1.16 -13.24 -15.24
CA LYS A 393 2.37 -12.73 -15.89
C LYS A 393 3.47 -12.42 -14.88
N LYS A 394 3.13 -11.71 -13.79
CA LYS A 394 4.13 -11.15 -12.87
C LYS A 394 4.60 -12.10 -11.77
N LEU A 395 3.75 -13.04 -11.36
CA LEU A 395 4.06 -13.95 -10.25
C LEU A 395 4.09 -15.44 -10.64
N VAL A 396 3.59 -15.84 -11.82
CA VAL A 396 3.46 -17.25 -12.19
C VAL A 396 4.39 -17.67 -13.33
N ARG A 397 4.13 -17.17 -14.55
CA ARG A 397 4.70 -17.73 -15.79
C ARG A 397 6.12 -17.26 -16.07
N ASP A 398 6.29 -15.94 -16.23
CA ASP A 398 7.55 -15.37 -16.71
C ASP A 398 8.58 -15.25 -15.59
N GLN A 399 8.10 -14.93 -14.38
CA GLN A 399 8.89 -14.66 -13.19
C GLN A 399 8.09 -15.08 -11.94
N GLY A 400 8.77 -15.40 -10.84
CA GLY A 400 8.14 -15.75 -9.56
C GLY A 400 8.07 -17.26 -9.34
N VAL A 401 6.87 -17.84 -9.45
CA VAL A 401 6.66 -19.29 -9.26
C VAL A 401 7.56 -20.11 -10.18
N SER A 402 7.64 -19.79 -11.46
CA SER A 402 8.50 -20.54 -12.40
C SER A 402 9.98 -20.52 -11.99
N GLN A 403 10.47 -19.41 -11.42
CA GLN A 403 11.84 -19.32 -10.89
C GLN A 403 12.01 -20.13 -9.62
N LEU A 404 11.07 -20.03 -8.66
CA LEU A 404 11.08 -20.87 -7.45
C LEU A 404 11.06 -22.37 -7.77
N ILE A 405 10.28 -22.79 -8.76
CA ILE A 405 10.23 -24.19 -9.20
C ILE A 405 11.57 -24.64 -9.77
N LYS A 406 12.21 -23.81 -10.61
CA LYS A 406 13.57 -24.08 -11.10
C LYS A 406 14.59 -24.18 -9.97
N LEU A 407 14.46 -23.36 -8.93
CA LEU A 407 15.34 -23.42 -7.76
C LEU A 407 15.13 -24.69 -6.92
N ILE A 408 13.87 -25.08 -6.71
CA ILE A 408 13.53 -26.33 -6.03
C ILE A 408 14.06 -27.53 -6.81
N GLN A 409 13.94 -27.52 -8.14
CA GLN A 409 14.50 -28.56 -8.99
C GLN A 409 16.03 -28.65 -8.85
N LYS A 410 16.74 -27.51 -8.92
CA LYS A 410 18.19 -27.47 -8.71
C LYS A 410 18.59 -28.02 -7.34
N LEU A 411 17.83 -27.70 -6.29
CA LEU A 411 18.09 -28.20 -4.93
C LEU A 411 17.87 -29.72 -4.82
N GLN A 412 16.94 -30.26 -5.58
CA GLN A 412 16.68 -31.70 -5.64
C GLN A 412 17.80 -32.45 -6.38
N GLU A 413 18.36 -31.84 -7.42
CA GLU A 413 19.49 -32.36 -8.19
C GLU A 413 20.78 -32.33 -7.38
N ASP A 414 21.12 -31.19 -6.78
CA ASP A 414 22.35 -31.01 -6.00
C ASP A 414 22.22 -29.88 -4.96
N ILE A 415 22.34 -30.24 -3.68
CA ILE A 415 22.28 -29.28 -2.57
C ILE A 415 23.55 -28.43 -2.45
N THR A 416 24.69 -28.95 -2.90
CA THR A 416 25.99 -28.26 -2.82
C THR A 416 26.03 -27.03 -3.72
N VAL A 417 25.16 -26.98 -4.74
CA VAL A 417 24.91 -25.79 -5.56
C VAL A 417 24.64 -24.58 -4.69
N PHE A 418 23.97 -24.75 -3.54
CA PHE A 418 23.65 -23.67 -2.62
C PHE A 418 24.62 -23.60 -1.45
N GLU A 419 25.13 -24.72 -0.97
CA GLU A 419 26.08 -24.78 0.16
C GLU A 419 27.22 -25.76 -0.15
N PRO A 420 28.32 -25.29 -0.76
CA PRO A 420 29.46 -26.15 -1.08
C PRO A 420 30.12 -26.76 0.16
N SER A 421 29.97 -26.11 1.31
CA SER A 421 30.53 -26.51 2.60
C SER A 421 29.55 -27.31 3.47
N ILE A 422 28.43 -27.76 2.91
CA ILE A 422 27.52 -28.63 3.65
C ILE A 422 28.15 -30.02 3.74
N ASP A 423 28.34 -30.52 4.96
CA ASP A 423 28.82 -31.88 5.17
C ASP A 423 27.92 -32.87 4.43
N GLU A 424 28.53 -33.91 3.84
CA GLU A 424 27.84 -35.00 3.13
C GLU A 424 26.77 -35.70 4.02
N GLU A 425 26.80 -35.47 5.34
CA GLU A 425 25.85 -36.01 6.33
C GLU A 425 24.48 -35.29 6.37
N VAL A 426 24.23 -34.24 5.59
CA VAL A 426 22.91 -33.61 5.53
C VAL A 426 21.91 -34.54 4.85
N ASN A 427 21.12 -35.24 5.66
CA ASN A 427 20.00 -36.03 5.17
C ASN A 427 18.92 -35.11 4.53
N CYS A 428 18.90 -35.09 3.20
CA CYS A 428 17.97 -34.31 2.37
C CYS A 428 16.49 -34.59 2.68
N GLU A 429 16.13 -35.82 3.07
CA GLU A 429 14.75 -36.23 3.44
C GLU A 429 14.20 -35.48 4.65
N ARG A 430 15.10 -34.91 5.46
CA ARG A 430 14.73 -34.17 6.67
C ARG A 430 14.65 -32.66 6.42
N LEU A 431 14.94 -32.19 5.21
CA LEU A 431 14.87 -30.77 4.87
C LEU A 431 13.43 -30.31 4.69
N VAL A 432 13.20 -29.06 5.08
CA VAL A 432 11.91 -28.40 5.02
C VAL A 432 12.07 -27.07 4.30
N LEU A 433 11.48 -26.96 3.12
CA LEU A 433 11.51 -25.78 2.28
C LEU A 433 10.31 -24.86 2.54
N HIS A 434 10.63 -23.57 2.63
CA HIS A 434 9.71 -22.45 2.72
C HIS A 434 9.85 -21.59 1.47
N PRO A 435 9.06 -21.84 0.41
CA PRO A 435 9.06 -20.99 -0.78
C PRO A 435 8.37 -19.66 -0.48
N ILE A 436 9.02 -18.55 -0.82
CA ILE A 436 8.55 -17.19 -0.54
C ILE A 436 8.70 -16.32 -1.79
N LEU A 437 7.62 -15.64 -2.18
CA LEU A 437 7.70 -14.47 -3.07
C LEU A 437 7.75 -13.21 -2.20
N LEU A 438 8.86 -12.46 -2.26
CA LEU A 438 9.00 -11.18 -1.58
C LEU A 438 8.58 -10.06 -2.55
N VAL A 439 7.43 -9.43 -2.30
CA VAL A 439 6.84 -8.41 -3.17
C VAL A 439 6.98 -7.01 -2.57
N THR A 440 7.22 -6.01 -3.42
CA THR A 440 7.26 -4.60 -3.01
C THR A 440 5.89 -3.92 -3.04
N ASP A 441 4.97 -4.40 -3.88
CA ASP A 441 3.59 -3.91 -3.96
C ASP A 441 2.63 -4.84 -3.20
N THR A 442 2.04 -4.31 -2.14
CA THR A 442 1.15 -5.04 -1.22
C THR A 442 -0.13 -5.56 -1.88
N THR A 443 -0.50 -5.02 -3.05
CA THR A 443 -1.64 -5.47 -3.84
C THR A 443 -1.51 -6.96 -4.21
N PHE A 444 -0.28 -7.44 -4.44
CA PHE A 444 -0.02 -8.87 -4.69
C PHE A 444 -0.28 -9.78 -3.47
N ALA A 445 -0.29 -9.22 -2.25
CA ALA A 445 -0.51 -9.93 -1.00
C ALA A 445 -1.97 -9.85 -0.49
N MET A 446 -2.89 -9.36 -1.32
CA MET A 446 -4.31 -9.20 -0.96
C MET A 446 -5.03 -10.53 -0.72
N PRO A 447 -6.16 -10.51 0.04
CA PRO A 447 -6.92 -11.70 0.32
C PRO A 447 -7.35 -12.47 -0.94
N GLY A 448 -7.11 -13.78 -0.94
CA GLY A 448 -7.45 -14.68 -2.04
C GLY A 448 -6.39 -14.76 -3.16
N MET A 449 -5.65 -13.69 -3.46
CA MET A 449 -4.61 -13.70 -4.49
C MET A 449 -3.49 -14.69 -4.14
N GLU A 450 -3.06 -14.71 -2.87
CA GLU A 450 -2.05 -15.68 -2.41
C GLU A 450 -2.54 -17.14 -2.55
N ASP A 451 -3.82 -17.41 -2.30
CA ASP A 451 -4.36 -18.77 -2.47
C ASP A 451 -4.39 -19.19 -3.94
N TYR A 452 -4.66 -18.25 -4.86
CA TYR A 452 -4.58 -18.45 -6.29
C TYR A 452 -3.15 -18.77 -6.76
N VAL A 453 -2.18 -17.90 -6.44
CA VAL A 453 -0.78 -18.11 -6.83
C VAL A 453 -0.22 -19.39 -6.21
N ASN A 454 -0.57 -19.70 -4.96
CA ASN A 454 -0.19 -20.97 -4.33
C ASN A 454 -0.83 -22.20 -5.02
N THR A 455 -1.99 -22.05 -5.67
CA THR A 455 -2.59 -23.13 -6.45
C THR A 455 -1.75 -23.41 -7.70
N ARG A 456 -1.37 -22.36 -8.43
CA ARG A 456 -0.43 -22.46 -9.55
C ARG A 456 0.92 -23.03 -9.14
N PHE A 457 1.49 -22.57 -8.03
CA PHE A 457 2.73 -23.13 -7.47
C PHE A 457 2.63 -24.65 -7.23
N LYS A 458 1.51 -25.12 -6.67
CA LYS A 458 1.31 -26.56 -6.45
C LYS A 458 1.15 -27.35 -7.74
N GLU A 459 0.48 -26.77 -8.74
CA GLU A 459 0.35 -27.37 -10.07
C GLU A 459 1.72 -27.56 -10.71
N GLU A 460 2.57 -26.53 -10.70
CA GLU A 460 3.94 -26.61 -11.21
C GLU A 460 4.83 -27.55 -10.38
N LEU A 461 4.72 -27.51 -9.05
CA LEU A 461 5.52 -28.37 -8.16
C LEU A 461 5.23 -29.86 -8.38
N LYS A 462 3.97 -30.23 -8.66
CA LYS A 462 3.60 -31.61 -8.98
C LYS A 462 4.28 -32.14 -10.24
N LYS A 463 4.62 -31.28 -11.20
CA LYS A 463 5.32 -31.68 -12.43
C LYS A 463 6.74 -32.16 -12.17
N LEU A 464 7.35 -31.79 -11.03
CA LEU A 464 8.67 -32.28 -10.61
C LEU A 464 8.63 -33.72 -10.04
N GLY A 465 7.45 -34.30 -9.85
CA GLY A 465 7.29 -35.65 -9.27
C GLY A 465 7.57 -35.69 -7.77
N SER A 466 8.10 -36.83 -7.30
CA SER A 466 8.43 -37.04 -5.89
C SER A 466 9.64 -36.20 -5.48
N LEU A 467 9.46 -35.38 -4.44
CA LEU A 467 10.52 -34.54 -3.90
C LEU A 467 11.23 -35.25 -2.74
N ARG A 468 12.55 -35.06 -2.64
CA ARG A 468 13.38 -35.59 -1.54
C ARG A 468 13.24 -34.80 -0.24
N PHE A 469 12.38 -33.81 -0.16
CA PHE A 469 12.22 -32.94 1.00
C PHE A 469 10.79 -32.46 1.09
N TYR A 470 10.41 -31.94 2.26
CA TYR A 470 9.08 -31.39 2.46
C TYR A 470 9.01 -29.93 2.00
N VAL A 471 8.06 -29.60 1.13
CA VAL A 471 7.84 -28.22 0.66
C VAL A 471 6.56 -27.66 1.24
N HIS A 472 6.67 -26.57 2.00
CA HIS A 472 5.52 -25.83 2.49
C HIS A 472 4.76 -25.15 1.34
N ARG A 473 3.52 -24.73 1.64
CA ARG A 473 2.78 -23.82 0.77
C ARG A 473 3.60 -22.55 0.51
N LEU A 474 3.42 -21.98 -0.69
CA LEU A 474 3.96 -20.68 -1.05
C LEU A 474 3.45 -19.60 -0.10
N VAL A 475 4.35 -18.68 0.25
CA VAL A 475 4.08 -17.46 1.00
C VAL A 475 4.32 -16.27 0.07
N ILE A 476 3.37 -15.33 0.00
CA ILE A 476 3.64 -14.00 -0.59
C ILE A 476 3.88 -13.06 0.59
N LEU A 477 5.12 -12.63 0.76
CA LEU A 477 5.54 -11.73 1.83
C LEU A 477 5.75 -10.34 1.24
N ASP A 478 5.10 -9.35 1.83
CA ASP A 478 5.28 -7.95 1.47
C ASP A 478 6.48 -7.35 2.23
N VAL A 479 7.26 -6.48 1.58
CA VAL A 479 8.45 -5.85 2.17
C VAL A 479 8.12 -5.05 3.43
N ASP A 480 6.96 -4.38 3.53
CA ASP A 480 6.57 -3.68 4.76
C ASP A 480 6.33 -4.65 5.92
N VAL A 481 5.85 -5.85 5.64
CA VAL A 481 5.72 -6.92 6.64
C VAL A 481 7.10 -7.38 7.10
N LEU A 482 8.04 -7.55 6.18
CA LEU A 482 9.42 -7.88 6.51
C LEU A 482 10.06 -6.80 7.41
N MET A 483 9.87 -5.52 7.07
CA MET A 483 10.32 -4.39 7.90
C MET A 483 9.67 -4.40 9.28
N LYS A 484 8.36 -4.70 9.39
CA LYS A 484 7.66 -4.87 10.67
C LYS A 484 8.16 -6.08 11.47
N MET A 485 8.66 -7.11 10.79
CA MET A 485 9.26 -8.29 11.40
C MET A 485 10.70 -8.05 11.86
N HIS A 486 11.40 -7.05 11.32
CA HIS A 486 12.81 -6.80 11.59
C HIS A 486 13.14 -6.78 13.09
N ASP A 487 12.52 -5.87 13.87
CA ASP A 487 12.80 -5.75 15.31
C ASP A 487 12.48 -7.04 16.10
N PRO A 488 11.30 -7.69 15.92
CA PRO A 488 11.04 -9.00 16.52
C PRO A 488 12.07 -10.10 16.20
N LEU A 489 12.67 -10.06 15.01
CA LEU A 489 13.67 -11.03 14.56
C LEU A 489 15.06 -10.73 15.13
N VAL A 490 15.52 -9.48 15.05
CA VAL A 490 16.85 -9.05 15.56
C VAL A 490 16.96 -9.24 17.06
N LEU A 491 15.92 -8.87 17.83
CA LEU A 491 15.90 -9.02 19.28
C LEU A 491 15.82 -10.49 19.74
N ASN A 492 15.94 -11.45 18.82
CA ASN A 492 15.88 -12.91 19.00
C ASN A 492 14.63 -13.39 19.76
N LYS A 493 13.60 -12.54 19.86
CA LYS A 493 12.36 -12.85 20.55
C LYS A 493 11.59 -13.93 19.78
N ARG A 494 11.80 -14.04 18.45
CA ARG A 494 11.18 -15.06 17.58
C ARG A 494 12.11 -15.48 16.45
N SER A 495 12.09 -16.78 16.13
CA SER A 495 12.71 -17.33 14.92
C SER A 495 11.81 -17.07 13.71
N PHE A 496 12.40 -16.64 12.59
CA PHE A 496 11.74 -16.45 11.30
C PHE A 496 10.87 -17.66 10.90
N PHE A 497 11.46 -18.86 10.93
CA PHE A 497 10.75 -20.11 10.67
C PHE A 497 9.60 -20.38 11.64
N LYS A 498 9.69 -19.95 12.92
CA LYS A 498 8.55 -20.04 13.85
C LYS A 498 7.39 -19.12 13.45
N ILE A 499 7.67 -17.96 12.86
CA ILE A 499 6.64 -17.05 12.34
C ILE A 499 5.94 -17.69 11.14
N LEU A 500 6.71 -18.21 10.18
CA LEU A 500 6.18 -18.93 9.02
C LEU A 500 5.34 -20.16 9.44
N ASN A 501 5.83 -20.95 10.40
CA ASN A 501 5.10 -22.11 10.90
C ASN A 501 3.77 -21.74 11.56
N ARG A 502 3.72 -20.65 12.33
CA ARG A 502 2.46 -20.14 12.88
C ARG A 502 1.51 -19.63 11.80
N TYR A 503 2.05 -19.00 10.76
CA TYR A 503 1.29 -18.60 9.59
C TYR A 503 0.62 -19.82 8.91
N TYR A 504 1.38 -20.89 8.63
CA TYR A 504 0.84 -22.11 8.04
C TYR A 504 -0.23 -22.78 8.91
N LEU A 505 0.01 -22.89 10.22
CA LEU A 505 -0.97 -23.44 11.17
C LEU A 505 -2.26 -22.63 11.19
N SER A 506 -2.17 -21.29 11.11
CA SER A 506 -3.34 -20.42 11.07
C SER A 506 -4.16 -20.64 9.79
N LYS A 507 -3.48 -20.70 8.64
CA LYS A 507 -4.13 -21.02 7.36
C LYS A 507 -4.80 -22.39 7.36
N LEU A 508 -4.15 -23.42 7.93
CA LEU A 508 -4.73 -24.76 8.06
C LEU A 508 -6.00 -24.73 8.92
N LYS A 509 -5.97 -24.05 10.07
CA LYS A 509 -7.13 -23.90 10.96
C LYS A 509 -8.30 -23.19 10.27
N MET A 510 -8.03 -22.10 9.55
CA MET A 510 -9.07 -21.33 8.85
C MET A 510 -9.72 -22.15 7.73
N ARG A 511 -8.94 -22.85 6.91
CA ARG A 511 -9.47 -23.75 5.87
C ARG A 511 -10.32 -24.88 6.47
N LYS A 512 -9.91 -25.46 7.60
CA LYS A 512 -10.72 -26.47 8.30
C LYS A 512 -12.07 -25.91 8.76
N ARG A 513 -12.11 -24.65 9.22
CA ARG A 513 -13.38 -23.99 9.62
C ARG A 513 -14.26 -23.69 8.42
N ALA A 514 -13.70 -23.16 7.34
CA ALA A 514 -14.44 -22.82 6.12
C ALA A 514 -15.05 -24.03 5.40
N ARG A 515 -14.50 -25.24 5.59
CA ARG A 515 -15.03 -26.50 5.03
C ARG A 515 -16.21 -27.10 5.81
N LYS A 516 -16.59 -26.52 6.95
CA LYS A 516 -17.73 -27.01 7.73
C LYS A 516 -19.03 -26.77 6.95
N LYS A 517 -19.98 -27.71 7.03
CA LYS A 517 -21.30 -27.64 6.36
C LYS A 517 -22.05 -26.33 6.63
N TYR A 518 -21.86 -25.74 7.80
CA TYR A 518 -22.51 -24.49 8.24
C TYR A 518 -21.50 -23.35 8.44
N ALA A 519 -20.41 -23.30 7.67
CA ALA A 519 -19.46 -22.21 7.76
C ALA A 519 -20.14 -20.86 7.46
N THR A 520 -19.91 -19.88 8.34
CA THR A 520 -20.40 -18.51 8.14
C THR A 520 -19.66 -17.85 6.97
N VAL A 521 -20.26 -16.83 6.35
CA VAL A 521 -19.59 -16.00 5.33
C VAL A 521 -18.25 -15.49 5.87
N ASN A 522 -18.18 -15.12 7.14
CA ASN A 522 -16.96 -14.65 7.77
C ASN A 522 -15.87 -15.72 7.88
N GLU A 523 -16.23 -16.97 8.14
CA GLU A 523 -15.28 -18.08 8.17
C GLU A 523 -14.78 -18.43 6.77
N ILE A 524 -15.64 -18.34 5.76
CA ILE A 524 -15.27 -18.48 4.35
C ILE A 524 -14.31 -17.36 3.95
N MET A 525 -14.60 -16.11 4.29
CA MET A 525 -13.72 -14.96 4.02
C MET A 525 -12.40 -15.05 4.79
N ALA A 526 -12.43 -15.54 6.02
CA ALA A 526 -11.24 -15.64 6.86
C ALA A 526 -10.18 -16.60 6.30
N GLN A 527 -10.55 -17.62 5.52
CA GLN A 527 -9.58 -18.53 4.92
C GLN A 527 -8.69 -17.85 3.88
N HIS A 528 -9.19 -16.77 3.28
CA HIS A 528 -8.53 -16.04 2.20
C HIS A 528 -7.60 -14.93 2.69
N LYS A 529 -7.58 -14.61 3.99
CA LYS A 529 -6.67 -13.62 4.59
C LYS A 529 -5.21 -13.87 4.20
N GLY A 530 -4.55 -12.88 3.60
CA GLY A 530 -3.17 -13.00 3.14
C GLY A 530 -2.15 -13.05 4.29
N THR A 531 -0.89 -13.33 3.93
CA THR A 531 0.25 -13.34 4.85
C THR A 531 0.39 -12.03 5.63
N THR A 532 0.26 -10.87 4.96
CA THR A 532 0.33 -9.54 5.57
C THR A 532 -0.62 -9.38 6.75
N GLU A 533 -1.88 -9.79 6.59
CA GLU A 533 -2.89 -9.68 7.65
C GLU A 533 -2.60 -10.65 8.80
N LEU A 534 -2.27 -11.90 8.49
CA LEU A 534 -2.08 -12.94 9.51
C LEU A 534 -0.81 -12.73 10.33
N ILE A 535 0.31 -12.43 9.69
CA ILE A 535 1.55 -12.08 10.37
C ILE A 535 1.38 -10.75 11.11
N GLY A 536 0.76 -9.74 10.50
CA GLY A 536 0.49 -8.46 11.17
C GLY A 536 -0.32 -8.59 12.46
N ASN A 537 -1.40 -9.38 12.45
CA ASN A 537 -2.22 -9.65 13.64
C ASN A 537 -1.44 -10.39 14.72
N PHE A 538 -0.63 -11.36 14.30
CA PHE A 538 0.28 -12.07 15.19
C PHE A 538 1.27 -11.10 15.83
N LEU A 539 1.90 -10.21 15.06
CA LEU A 539 2.81 -9.19 15.58
C LEU A 539 2.14 -8.29 16.62
N LYS A 540 0.92 -7.83 16.36
CA LYS A 540 0.14 -7.01 17.31
C LYS A 540 -0.11 -7.68 18.66
N GLN A 541 -0.41 -8.98 18.69
CA GLN A 541 -0.68 -9.72 19.93
C GLN A 541 0.56 -9.87 20.85
N ILE A 542 1.75 -9.68 20.29
CA ILE A 542 3.03 -9.87 20.99
C ILE A 542 3.47 -8.58 21.66
N HIS A 543 2.92 -7.45 21.22
CA HIS A 543 3.29 -6.11 21.65
C HIS A 543 2.15 -5.42 22.44
N PRO A 544 1.71 -5.95 23.60
CA PRO A 544 0.90 -5.14 24.49
C PRO A 544 1.79 -4.10 25.19
N LYS A 545 1.72 -2.84 24.74
CA LYS A 545 2.02 -1.62 25.51
C LYS A 545 3.45 -1.35 26.03
N LYS A 546 4.51 -2.09 25.68
CA LYS A 546 5.90 -1.72 26.07
C LYS A 546 6.70 -1.12 24.91
N ARG A 547 7.32 0.05 25.19
CA ARG A 547 8.21 0.83 24.29
C ARG A 547 9.07 -0.11 23.44
N ILE A 548 9.04 0.11 22.12
CA ILE A 548 9.93 -0.53 21.14
C ILE A 548 11.37 -0.08 21.48
N PRO A 549 12.29 -0.98 21.88
CA PRO A 549 13.71 -0.77 21.64
C PRO A 549 13.92 -1.12 20.17
N GLY A 550 13.85 -0.13 19.29
CA GLY A 550 13.66 -0.39 17.86
C GLY A 550 14.98 -0.43 17.15
N THR A 551 15.49 -1.62 16.82
CA THR A 551 16.72 -1.74 16.03
C THR A 551 16.60 -1.08 14.65
N LEU A 552 15.42 -1.06 14.03
CA LEU A 552 15.17 -0.31 12.79
C LEU A 552 15.16 1.21 13.04
N LYS A 553 14.58 1.65 14.16
CA LYS A 553 14.65 3.05 14.59
C LYS A 553 16.09 3.46 14.92
N ASP A 554 16.86 2.59 15.54
CA ASP A 554 18.26 2.82 15.88
C ASP A 554 19.13 2.82 14.62
N ASN A 555 18.82 1.97 13.63
CA ASN A 555 19.43 2.01 12.30
C ASN A 555 19.08 3.31 11.58
N MET A 556 17.83 3.76 11.65
CA MET A 556 17.41 5.06 11.12
C MET A 556 18.17 6.20 11.79
N ILE A 557 18.26 6.21 13.13
CA ILE A 557 19.05 7.21 13.89
C ILE A 557 20.54 7.15 13.52
N LYS A 558 21.10 5.95 13.33
CA LYS A 558 22.49 5.77 12.92
C LYS A 558 22.73 6.35 11.52
N GLU A 559 21.81 6.11 10.59
CA GLU A 559 21.91 6.65 9.23
C GLU A 559 21.74 8.18 9.24
N LEU A 560 20.81 8.73 10.02
CA LEU A 560 20.69 10.17 10.22
C LEU A 560 21.98 10.80 10.75
N ARG A 561 22.57 10.22 11.80
CA ARG A 561 23.85 10.67 12.38
C ARG A 561 25.00 10.60 11.39
N ARG A 562 25.04 9.58 10.52
CA ARG A 562 26.06 9.43 9.47
C ARG A 562 26.07 10.63 8.52
N HIS A 563 24.91 11.23 8.31
CA HIS A 563 24.71 12.36 7.38
C HIS A 563 24.53 13.70 8.11
N GLY A 564 24.80 13.76 9.42
CA GLY A 564 24.82 15.02 10.18
C GLY A 564 23.47 15.51 10.72
N PHE A 565 22.45 14.63 10.80
CA PHE A 565 21.12 14.94 11.33
C PHE A 565 20.88 14.40 12.75
#